data_AF-A0A960G456-F1
#
_entry.id   AF-A0A960G456-F1
#
_cell.length_a   1.000
_cell.length_b   1.000
_cell.length_c   1.000
_cell.angle_alpha   90.00
_cell.angle_beta   90.00
_cell.angle_gamma   90.00
#
_symmetry.space_group_name_H-M   'P 1'
#
loop_
_entity.id
_entity.type
_entity.pdbx_description
1 polymer ?
#
loop_
_entity_poly.entity_id
_entity_poly.type
_entity_poly.pdbx_seq_one_letter_code
_entity_poly.pdbx_strand_id
1 'polypeptide(L)'
;VDTMLDTMQELRAAGAEAMEFNDQVRVVAQTSFAAGIDGILISGAEVTSPYVIDVIGDPATLASALSFPSGPTSQFEGDDATVEVEQLDDVRIDSVRPPTG
;
A
#
# COMPACT_ATOMS: atom_id res chain seq x y z
N VAL A 1 -11.75 1.33 2.78
CA VAL A 1 -11.24 0.65 1.56
C VAL A 1 -10.76 1.68 0.55
N ASP A 2 -11.57 2.70 0.25
CA ASP A 2 -11.25 3.73 -0.75
C ASP A 2 -9.93 4.46 -0.47
N THR A 3 -9.71 4.96 0.75
CA THR A 3 -8.44 5.62 1.15
C THR A 3 -7.20 4.75 0.87
N MET A 4 -7.32 3.43 1.08
CA MET A 4 -6.23 2.48 0.81
C MET A 4 -5.99 2.28 -0.69
N LEU A 5 -7.07 2.18 -1.47
CA LEU A 5 -6.97 2.09 -2.92
C LEU A 5 -6.32 3.36 -3.49
N ASP A 6 -6.77 4.53 -3.06
CA ASP A 6 -6.24 5.82 -3.50
C ASP A 6 -4.75 5.96 -3.15
N THR A 7 -4.36 5.60 -1.93
CA THR A 7 -2.95 5.54 -1.50
C THR A 7 -2.10 4.73 -2.47
N MET A 8 -2.59 3.56 -2.85
CA MET A 8 -1.89 2.71 -3.82
C MET A 8 -1.80 3.33 -5.21
N GLN A 9 -2.80 4.08 -5.63
CA GLN A 9 -2.78 4.77 -6.92
C GLN A 9 -1.79 5.94 -6.92
N GLU A 10 -1.71 6.68 -5.81
CA GLU A 10 -0.72 7.74 -5.63
C GLU A 10 0.71 7.17 -5.67
N LEU A 11 0.96 6.07 -4.98
CA LEU A 11 2.27 5.39 -5.01
C LEU A 11 2.64 4.92 -6.43
N ARG A 12 1.68 4.39 -7.20
CA ARG A 12 1.92 4.05 -8.62
C ARG A 12 2.25 5.27 -9.46
N ALA A 13 1.50 6.36 -9.29
CA ALA A 13 1.74 7.60 -10.01
C ALA A 13 3.12 8.20 -9.67
N ALA A 14 3.57 8.01 -8.43
CA ALA A 14 4.89 8.40 -7.93
C ALA A 14 6.04 7.49 -8.38
N GLY A 15 5.76 6.42 -9.12
CA GLY A 15 6.78 5.52 -9.67
C GLY A 15 7.10 4.32 -8.79
N ALA A 16 6.20 3.89 -7.90
CA ALA A 16 6.35 2.60 -7.22
C ALA A 16 6.46 1.45 -8.24
N GLU A 17 7.56 0.71 -8.15
CA GLU A 17 7.87 -0.42 -9.03
C GLU A 17 7.29 -1.73 -8.47
N ALA A 18 7.19 -1.82 -7.15
CA ALA A 18 6.68 -2.97 -6.43
C ALA A 18 6.05 -2.54 -5.12
N MET A 19 4.99 -3.24 -4.71
CA MET A 19 4.34 -3.07 -3.42
C MET A 19 3.91 -4.42 -2.85
N GLU A 20 3.91 -4.53 -1.54
CA GLU A 20 3.43 -5.68 -0.77
C GLU A 20 2.67 -5.21 0.46
N PHE A 21 1.62 -5.95 0.83
CA PHE A 21 0.86 -5.73 2.06
C PHE A 21 1.14 -6.81 3.09
N ASN A 22 1.49 -6.39 4.31
CA ASN A 22 1.66 -7.23 5.50
C ASN A 22 2.45 -8.53 5.24
N ASP A 23 3.53 -8.47 4.45
CA ASP A 23 4.32 -9.64 4.05
C ASP A 23 3.51 -10.80 3.42
N GLN A 24 2.33 -10.50 2.85
CA GLN A 24 1.35 -11.50 2.43
C GLN A 24 0.88 -11.33 0.99
N VAL A 25 0.63 -10.09 0.55
CA VAL A 25 -0.01 -9.85 -0.75
C VAL A 25 0.82 -8.92 -1.63
N ARG A 26 1.49 -9.51 -2.63
CA ARG A 26 2.14 -8.76 -3.71
C ARG A 26 1.12 -8.03 -4.57
N VAL A 27 1.32 -6.73 -4.75
CA VAL A 27 0.54 -5.91 -5.67
C VAL A 27 0.95 -6.17 -7.11
N VAL A 28 -0.05 -6.40 -7.96
CA VAL A 28 0.06 -6.54 -9.41
C VAL A 28 -1.04 -5.72 -10.09
N ALA A 29 -1.02 -5.64 -11.41
CA ALA A 29 -2.02 -4.89 -12.18
C ALA A 29 -3.47 -5.36 -11.92
N GLN A 30 -3.67 -6.63 -11.55
CA GLN A 30 -4.97 -7.25 -11.29
C GLN A 30 -5.33 -7.27 -9.80
N THR A 31 -4.57 -6.57 -8.95
CA THR A 31 -4.90 -6.50 -7.51
C THR A 31 -6.23 -5.78 -7.32
N SER A 32 -7.14 -6.40 -6.58
CA SER A 32 -8.46 -5.88 -6.27
C SER A 32 -8.60 -5.62 -4.77
N PHE A 33 -9.45 -4.66 -4.42
CA PHE A 33 -9.72 -4.26 -3.04
C PHE A 33 -11.22 -4.40 -2.76
N ALA A 34 -11.56 -4.97 -1.61
CA ALA A 34 -12.94 -5.05 -1.11
C ALA A 34 -12.96 -4.97 0.42
N ALA A 35 -14.12 -4.63 0.99
CA ALA A 35 -14.32 -4.69 2.44
C ALA A 35 -14.35 -6.16 2.90
N GLY A 36 -13.55 -6.48 3.90
CA GLY A 36 -13.57 -7.76 4.62
C GLY A 36 -14.49 -7.72 5.84
N ILE A 37 -14.44 -8.78 6.65
CA ILE A 37 -15.17 -8.87 7.92
C ILE A 37 -14.40 -8.09 8.99
N ASP A 38 -13.09 -8.32 9.07
CA ASP A 38 -12.20 -7.74 10.10
C ASP A 38 -11.14 -6.80 9.49
N GLY A 39 -11.12 -6.65 8.16
CA GLY A 39 -10.16 -5.81 7.46
C GLY A 39 -10.48 -5.54 5.99
N ILE A 40 -9.45 -5.60 5.15
CA ILE A 40 -9.54 -5.37 3.70
C ILE A 40 -9.19 -6.66 2.97
N LEU A 41 -10.03 -7.05 2.03
CA LEU A 41 -9.73 -8.14 1.11
C LEU A 41 -8.88 -7.59 -0.04
N ILE A 42 -7.63 -8.05 -0.13
CA ILE A 42 -6.69 -7.73 -1.20
C ILE A 42 -6.54 -8.97 -2.08
N SER A 43 -7.11 -8.92 -3.29
CA SER A 43 -7.22 -10.09 -4.18
C SER A 43 -7.81 -11.35 -3.50
N GLY A 44 -8.74 -11.15 -2.58
CA GLY A 44 -9.41 -12.22 -1.84
C GLY A 44 -8.69 -12.70 -0.58
N ALA A 45 -7.47 -12.22 -0.31
CA ALA A 45 -6.80 -12.45 0.97
C ALA A 45 -7.17 -11.33 1.96
N GLU A 46 -7.63 -11.69 3.16
CA GLU A 46 -7.93 -10.70 4.19
C GLU A 46 -6.64 -10.20 4.84
N VAL A 47 -6.50 -8.89 4.89
CA VAL A 47 -5.42 -8.18 5.57
C VAL A 47 -6.07 -7.30 6.63
N THR A 48 -5.53 -7.34 7.85
CA THR A 48 -6.09 -6.64 9.01
C THR A 48 -5.09 -5.63 9.57
N SER A 49 -5.59 -4.63 10.28
CA SER A 49 -4.75 -3.64 10.97
C SER A 49 -3.81 -4.30 12.01
N PRO A 50 -2.57 -3.82 12.19
CA PRO A 50 -1.94 -2.72 11.46
C PRO A 50 -1.63 -3.08 10.00
N TYR A 51 -1.90 -2.14 9.10
CA TYR A 51 -1.58 -2.27 7.68
C TYR A 51 -0.14 -1.79 7.45
N VAL A 52 0.69 -2.65 6.89
CA VAL A 52 2.07 -2.35 6.49
C VAL A 52 2.15 -2.48 4.98
N ILE A 53 2.71 -1.47 4.33
CA ILE A 53 2.92 -1.45 2.87
C ILE A 53 4.40 -1.26 2.60
N ASP A 54 5.04 -2.32 2.13
CA ASP A 54 6.42 -2.24 1.65
C ASP A 54 6.41 -1.79 0.20
N VAL A 55 7.20 -0.76 -0.13
CA VAL A 55 7.20 -0.13 -1.45
C VAL A 55 8.64 0.01 -1.96
N ILE A 56 8.87 -0.40 -3.20
CA ILE A 56 10.14 -0.15 -3.91
C ILE A 56 9.93 0.99 -4.91
N GLY A 57 10.80 1.99 -4.84
CA GLY A 57 10.88 3.14 -5.74
C GLY A 57 11.83 4.19 -5.17
N ASP A 58 11.79 5.43 -5.69
CA ASP A 58 12.56 6.54 -5.11
C ASP A 58 11.95 6.98 -3.77
N PRO A 59 12.65 6.82 -2.62
CA PRO A 59 12.04 7.02 -1.30
C PRO A 59 11.49 8.44 -1.09
N ALA A 60 12.20 9.46 -1.59
CA ALA A 60 11.79 10.85 -1.43
C ALA A 60 10.54 11.18 -2.24
N THR A 61 10.44 10.66 -3.47
CA THR A 61 9.27 10.82 -4.34
C THR A 61 8.06 10.09 -3.76
N LEU A 62 8.24 8.86 -3.28
CA LEU A 62 7.17 8.07 -2.65
C LEU A 62 6.66 8.74 -1.36
N ALA A 63 7.56 9.17 -0.47
CA ALA A 63 7.18 9.87 0.75
C ALA A 63 6.41 11.16 0.44
N SER A 64 6.86 11.94 -0.56
CA SER A 64 6.18 13.16 -0.99
C SER A 64 4.77 12.90 -1.52
N ALA A 65 4.56 11.78 -2.21
CA ALA A 65 3.24 11.36 -2.71
C ALA A 65 2.27 10.97 -1.59
N LEU A 66 2.76 10.61 -0.40
CA LEU A 66 1.90 10.30 0.75
C LEU A 66 1.55 11.53 1.59
N SER A 67 2.41 12.55 1.63
CA SER A 67 2.37 13.62 2.63
C SER A 67 1.88 14.99 2.12
N PHE A 68 1.46 15.11 0.86
CA PHE A 68 0.97 16.39 0.33
C PHE A 68 -0.41 16.78 0.93
N PRO A 69 -0.79 18.06 0.94
CA PRO A 69 -2.08 18.49 1.50
C PRO A 69 -3.27 17.79 0.85
N SER A 70 -4.17 17.23 1.65
CA SER A 70 -5.29 16.39 1.22
C SER A 70 -4.88 15.05 0.57
N GLY A 71 -3.60 14.68 0.66
CA GLY A 71 -3.07 13.41 0.21
C GLY A 71 -3.36 12.25 1.18
N PRO A 72 -2.85 11.05 0.87
CA PRO A 72 -3.11 9.80 1.60
C PRO A 72 -3.01 9.90 3.13
N THR A 73 -1.91 10.45 3.65
CA THR A 73 -1.68 10.56 5.10
C THR A 73 -2.78 11.37 5.79
N SER A 74 -3.13 12.52 5.21
CA SER A 74 -4.17 13.39 5.79
C SER A 74 -5.57 12.77 5.74
N GLN A 75 -5.84 11.91 4.75
CA GLN A 75 -7.12 11.19 4.65
C GLN A 75 -7.22 10.12 5.75
N PHE A 76 -6.14 9.36 5.99
CA PHE A 76 -6.10 8.41 7.10
C PHE A 76 -6.18 9.08 8.48
N GLU A 77 -5.46 10.18 8.69
CA GLU A 77 -5.56 10.95 9.94
C GLU A 77 -6.98 11.51 10.16
N GLY A 78 -7.66 11.90 9.08
CA GLY A 78 -9.07 12.30 9.12
C GLY A 78 -10.03 11.18 9.52
N ASP A 79 -9.62 9.91 9.31
CA ASP A 79 -10.32 8.70 9.72
C ASP A 79 -9.85 8.19 11.11
N ASP A 80 -9.22 9.04 11.93
CA ASP A 80 -8.66 8.73 13.26
C ASP A 80 -7.56 7.63 13.25
N ALA A 81 -6.91 7.39 12.09
CA ALA A 81 -5.79 6.46 12.00
C ALA A 81 -4.45 7.15 12.29
N THR A 82 -3.45 6.36 12.69
CA THR A 82 -2.05 6.80 12.77
C THR A 82 -1.28 6.25 11.58
N VAL A 83 -0.48 7.10 10.93
CA VAL A 83 0.34 6.74 9.77
C VAL A 83 1.80 7.05 10.09
N GLU A 84 2.66 6.08 9.86
CA GLU A 84 4.11 6.24 9.94
C GLU A 84 4.71 5.94 8.57
N VAL A 85 5.63 6.80 8.11
CA VAL A 85 6.35 6.62 6.84
C VAL A 85 7.83 6.54 7.15
N GLU A 86 8.42 5.37 6.93
CA GLU A 86 9.84 5.13 7.07
C GLU A 86 10.49 5.03 5.69
N GLN A 87 11.52 5.85 5.44
CA GLN A 87 12.34 5.75 4.24
C GLN A 87 13.55 4.88 4.55
N LEU A 88 13.74 3.83 3.77
CA LEU A 88 14.83 2.87 3.91
C LEU A 88 15.69 2.88 2.64
N ASP A 89 17.01 2.73 2.81
CA ASP A 89 17.95 2.61 1.70
C ASP A 89 17.83 1.25 0.96
N ASP A 90 17.32 0.22 1.65
CA ASP A 90 17.06 -1.12 1.13
C ASP A 90 15.70 -1.63 1.65
N VAL A 91 14.77 -1.93 0.74
CA VAL A 91 13.49 -2.61 1.03
C VAL A 91 13.45 -3.90 0.21
N ARG A 92 13.23 -5.04 0.86
CA ARG A 92 13.04 -6.34 0.18
C ARG A 92 11.57 -6.68 0.17
N ILE A 93 11.06 -7.03 -1.02
CA ILE A 93 9.72 -7.57 -1.20
C ILE A 93 9.87 -9.03 -1.60
N ASP A 94 9.63 -9.93 -0.64
CA ASP A 94 9.89 -11.36 -0.79
C ASP A 94 8.67 -12.13 -1.33
N SER A 95 7.46 -11.53 -1.31
CA SER A 95 6.27 -12.18 -1.86
C SER A 95 6.28 -12.31 -3.38
N VAL A 96 6.05 -13.54 -3.85
CA VAL A 96 5.91 -13.90 -5.26
C VAL A 96 4.52 -14.48 -5.54
N ARG A 97 3.88 -14.06 -6.62
CA ARG A 97 2.68 -14.74 -7.15
C ARG A 97 3.11 -15.91 -8.07
N PRO A 98 2.51 -17.11 -7.94
CA PRO A 98 2.71 -18.15 -8.93
C PRO A 98 2.12 -17.72 -10.29
N PRO A 99 2.78 -18.05 -11.42
CA PRO A 99 2.26 -17.73 -12.74
C PRO A 99 0.97 -18.53 -13.01
N THR A 100 -0.08 -17.84 -13.44
CA THR A 100 -1.26 -18.49 -14.04
C THR A 100 -0.94 -18.87 -15.47
N GLY A 101 -0.76 -20.17 -15.72
CA GLY A 101 -0.72 -20.77 -17.06
C GLY A 101 -2.10 -21.07 -17.62
#